data_AF-A0A1F7ACU6-F1
#
_entry.id   AF-A0A1F7ACU6-F1
#
_cell.length_a   1.000
_cell.length_b   1.000
_cell.length_c   1.000
_cell.angle_alpha   90.00
_cell.angle_beta   90.00
_cell.angle_gamma   90.00
#
_symmetry.space_group_name_H-M   'P 1'
#
loop_
_entity.id
_entity.type
_entity.pdbx_description
1 polymer ?
#
loop_
_entity_poly.entity_id
_entity_poly.type
_entity_poly.pdbx_seq_one_letter_code
_entity_poly.pdbx_strand_id
1 'polypeptide(L)'
;MQVDNIQKQYNFSREAASRLLKASIRTLDRHIKSKKLSSQVISGRIWLNKEDIEDFKREKLRGVTIDKVDMSTSKMSIDSGVDKVDSDVDNVDTSEVIEQEPVSILSTQKRKIDPGNEIYKKLYTELKEELNIKQERLEIANYRVGQLECQVRNSVPMLEYHKESYEKKKTEETLKTQIEESTTFIKTLSLKLKYAQFNKRIFLILLLVILALQPLWLLFLFTPYE
;
A
#
# COMPACT_ATOMS: atom_id res chain seq x y z
N MET A 1 28.88 17.30 -3.46
CA MET A 1 29.51 17.19 -2.13
C MET A 1 28.55 17.31 -0.94
N GLN A 2 27.36 17.94 -1.04
CA GLN A 2 26.42 17.98 0.10
C GLN A 2 25.58 16.70 0.28
N VAL A 3 25.39 15.89 -0.78
CA VAL A 3 24.57 14.67 -0.73
C VAL A 3 25.23 13.56 0.10
N ASP A 4 26.56 13.49 0.09
CA ASP A 4 27.32 12.43 0.78
C ASP A 4 27.32 12.59 2.31
N ASN A 5 27.10 13.81 2.81
CA ASN A 5 27.07 14.08 4.25
C ASN A 5 25.72 13.69 4.88
N ILE A 6 24.63 13.81 4.10
CA ILE A 6 23.27 13.44 4.52
C ILE A 6 23.16 11.91 4.67
N GLN A 7 23.80 11.14 3.79
CA GLN A 7 23.80 9.68 3.88
C GLN A 7 24.56 9.15 5.11
N LYS A 8 25.54 9.89 5.64
CA LYS A 8 26.26 9.46 6.86
C LYS A 8 25.41 9.54 8.12
N GLN A 9 24.41 10.41 8.17
CA GLN A 9 23.55 10.58 9.34
C GLN A 9 22.34 9.62 9.31
N TYR A 10 21.76 9.32 8.15
CA TYR A 10 20.55 8.50 8.03
C TYR A 10 20.84 7.07 7.53
N ASN A 11 21.31 6.21 8.43
CA ASN A 11 21.75 4.84 8.09
C ASN A 11 20.87 3.70 8.62
N PHE A 12 19.81 4.00 9.38
CA PHE A 12 18.96 2.95 9.95
C PHE A 12 17.66 2.73 9.18
N SER A 13 17.39 1.48 8.82
CA SER A 13 16.10 1.07 8.26
C SER A 13 15.03 0.98 9.36
N ARG A 14 13.76 1.11 8.98
CA ARG A 14 12.60 0.95 9.88
C ARG A 14 12.60 -0.39 10.62
N GLU A 15 13.01 -1.46 9.96
CA GLU A 15 13.07 -2.80 10.55
C GLU A 15 14.22 -2.93 11.57
N ALA A 16 15.38 -2.33 11.28
CA ALA A 16 16.50 -2.34 12.21
C ALA A 16 16.18 -1.51 13.46
N ALA A 17 15.54 -0.35 13.27
CA ALA A 17 15.12 0.53 14.36
C ALA A 17 14.04 -0.10 15.25
N SER A 18 13.08 -0.83 14.68
CA SER A 18 12.03 -1.50 15.45
C SER A 18 12.59 -2.59 16.38
N ARG A 19 13.57 -3.37 15.88
CA ARG A 19 14.30 -4.37 16.66
C ARG A 19 15.10 -3.72 17.80
N LEU A 20 15.77 -2.61 17.54
CA LEU A 20 16.61 -1.92 18.52
C LEU A 20 15.77 -1.32 19.67
N LEU A 21 14.62 -0.72 19.35
CA LEU A 21 13.73 -0.10 20.33
C LEU A 21 12.76 -1.08 21.03
N LYS A 22 12.77 -2.36 20.63
CA LYS A 22 11.79 -3.39 21.06
C LYS A 22 10.36 -2.89 20.90
N ALA A 23 10.05 -2.29 19.77
CA ALA A 23 8.73 -1.72 19.47
C ALA A 23 8.24 -2.21 18.11
N SER A 24 6.92 -2.30 17.91
CA SER A 24 6.36 -2.68 16.62
C SER A 24 6.64 -1.58 15.57
N ILE A 25 6.69 -1.97 14.29
CA ILE A 25 6.91 -1.03 13.17
C ILE A 25 5.85 0.09 13.19
N ARG A 26 4.60 -0.25 13.51
CA ARG A 26 3.50 0.72 13.63
C ARG A 26 3.74 1.75 14.75
N THR A 27 4.28 1.31 15.88
CA THR A 27 4.65 2.21 16.98
C THR A 27 5.80 3.13 16.58
N LEU A 28 6.80 2.59 15.88
CA LEU A 28 7.88 3.38 15.30
C LEU A 28 7.35 4.44 14.33
N ASP A 29 6.44 4.08 13.42
CA ASP A 29 5.82 5.01 12.47
C ASP A 29 5.05 6.13 13.17
N ARG A 30 4.38 5.81 14.29
CA ARG A 30 3.71 6.81 15.13
C ARG A 30 4.71 7.79 15.75
N HIS A 31 5.87 7.31 16.18
CA HIS A 31 6.95 8.17 16.70
C HIS A 31 7.59 9.04 15.62
N ILE A 32 7.71 8.51 14.40
CA ILE A 32 8.13 9.29 13.23
C ILE A 32 7.09 10.38 12.91
N LYS A 33 5.79 10.02 12.85
CA LYS A 33 4.69 10.96 12.56
C LYS A 33 4.57 12.05 13.62
N SER A 34 4.86 11.74 14.89
CA SER A 34 4.87 12.70 15.99
C SER A 34 6.17 13.50 16.11
N LYS A 35 7.10 13.37 15.14
CA LYS A 35 8.40 14.07 15.10
C LYS A 35 9.30 13.80 16.32
N LYS A 36 9.10 12.67 17.00
CA LYS A 36 9.97 12.23 18.11
C LYS A 36 11.27 11.57 17.63
N LEU A 37 11.32 11.15 16.38
CA LEU A 37 12.49 10.59 15.71
C LEU A 37 12.67 11.34 14.39
N SER A 38 13.87 11.83 14.09
CA SER A 38 14.13 12.39 12.76
C SER A 38 14.18 11.27 11.71
N SER A 39 13.54 11.53 10.58
CA SER A 39 13.45 10.58 9.48
C SER A 39 13.58 11.30 8.14
N GLN A 40 14.21 10.65 7.17
CA GLN A 40 14.30 11.13 5.81
C GLN A 40 13.81 10.06 4.83
N VAL A 41 13.04 10.48 3.81
CA VAL A 41 12.60 9.61 2.73
C VAL A 41 13.63 9.68 1.61
N ILE A 42 14.34 8.58 1.38
CA ILE A 42 15.32 8.44 0.30
C ILE A 42 14.87 7.27 -0.57
N SER A 43 14.58 7.54 -1.85
CA SER A 43 14.13 6.54 -2.82
C SER A 43 12.90 5.73 -2.37
N GLY A 44 11.91 6.41 -1.76
CA GLY A 44 10.67 5.80 -1.27
C GLY A 44 10.82 4.95 -0.01
N ARG A 45 12.03 4.85 0.57
CA ARG A 45 12.28 4.19 1.85
C ARG A 45 12.58 5.22 2.93
N ILE A 46 12.10 4.98 4.13
CA ILE A 46 12.31 5.86 5.29
C ILE A 46 13.57 5.40 6.00
N TRP A 47 14.52 6.32 6.15
CA TRP A 47 15.77 6.16 6.87
C TRP A 47 15.76 7.02 8.13
N LEU A 48 16.34 6.49 9.20
CA LEU A 48 16.34 7.10 10.52
C LEU A 48 17.77 7.44 10.94
N ASN A 49 17.92 8.52 11.70
CA ASN A 49 19.19 8.86 12.32
C ASN A 49 19.48 7.90 13.48
N LYS A 50 20.72 7.42 13.57
CA LYS A 50 21.15 6.52 14.64
C LYS A 50 21.17 7.22 15.99
N GLU A 51 21.64 8.46 16.03
CA GLU A 51 21.81 9.24 17.27
C GLU A 51 20.45 9.46 17.96
N ASP A 52 19.45 9.91 17.20
CA ASP A 52 18.07 10.07 17.67
C ASP A 52 17.46 8.79 18.25
N ILE A 53 17.73 7.63 17.64
CA ILE A 53 17.22 6.34 18.13
C ILE A 53 17.85 6.00 19.49
N GLU A 54 19.14 6.27 19.65
CA GLU A 54 19.85 6.04 20.91
C GLU A 54 19.40 7.00 22.01
N ASP A 55 19.20 8.27 21.67
CA ASP A 55 18.62 9.27 22.58
C ASP A 55 17.22 8.89 23.04
N PHE A 56 16.37 8.48 22.10
CA PHE A 56 15.01 8.03 22.40
C PHE A 56 15.02 6.79 23.32
N LYS A 57 15.98 5.87 23.13
CA LYS A 57 16.17 4.73 24.02
C LYS A 57 16.60 5.16 25.42
N ARG A 58 17.50 6.14 25.52
CA ARG A 58 17.93 6.72 26.81
C ARG A 58 16.77 7.42 27.52
N GLU A 59 15.95 8.18 26.80
CA GLU A 59 14.78 8.86 27.34
C GLU A 59 13.72 7.87 27.84
N LYS A 60 13.44 6.81 27.06
CA LYS A 60 12.53 5.73 27.48
C LYS A 60 13.00 5.03 28.75
N LEU A 61 14.32 4.88 28.94
CA LEU A 61 14.88 4.29 30.16
C LEU A 61 14.86 5.28 31.34
N ARG A 62 15.01 6.58 31.10
CA ARG A 62 14.91 7.63 32.12
C ARG A 62 13.47 7.88 32.59
N GLY A 63 12.48 7.66 31.73
CA GLY A 63 11.05 7.76 32.06
C GLY A 63 10.48 6.57 32.84
N VAL A 64 11.25 5.50 33.05
CA VAL A 64 10.86 4.40 33.95
C VAL A 64 11.40 4.68 35.35
N THR A 65 10.79 5.64 36.04
CA THR A 65 10.67 5.53 37.50
C THR A 65 9.79 4.33 37.77
N ILE A 66 10.38 3.37 38.46
CA ILE A 66 9.87 2.03 38.72
C ILE A 66 8.71 2.14 39.71
N ASP A 67 7.46 2.13 39.23
CA ASP A 67 6.37 1.50 39.97
C ASP A 67 6.22 0.09 39.42
N LYS A 68 6.86 -0.86 40.11
CA LYS A 68 6.63 -2.29 39.95
C LYS A 68 5.19 -2.59 40.36
N VAL A 69 4.26 -2.48 39.41
CA VAL A 69 2.98 -3.16 39.50
C VAL A 69 3.13 -4.48 38.74
N ASP A 70 3.28 -5.56 39.51
CA ASP A 70 3.15 -6.93 39.02
C ASP A 70 1.74 -7.09 38.44
N MET A 71 1.63 -6.98 37.12
CA MET A 71 0.50 -7.50 36.36
C MET A 71 0.85 -8.94 36.00
N SER A 72 0.59 -9.85 36.94
CA SER A 72 0.50 -11.28 36.65
C SER A 72 -0.68 -11.49 35.70
N THR A 73 -0.37 -11.55 34.41
CA THR A 73 -1.32 -11.99 33.38
C THR A 73 -1.64 -13.46 33.64
N SER A 74 -2.81 -13.71 34.24
CA SER A 74 -3.45 -15.01 34.21
C SER A 74 -3.49 -15.52 32.78
N LYS A 75 -3.00 -16.75 32.59
CA LYS A 75 -3.02 -17.50 31.33
C LYS A 75 -4.43 -17.52 30.75
N MET A 76 -4.72 -16.64 29.80
CA MET A 76 -5.80 -16.83 28.83
C MET A 76 -5.19 -17.53 27.62
N SER A 77 -5.32 -18.85 27.59
CA SER A 77 -5.16 -19.65 26.37
C SER A 77 -6.30 -19.30 25.42
N ILE A 78 -5.98 -18.59 24.34
CA ILE A 78 -6.87 -18.39 23.20
C ILE A 78 -6.79 -19.68 22.37
N ASP A 79 -7.85 -20.47 22.44
CA ASP A 79 -8.07 -21.62 21.57
C ASP A 79 -8.41 -21.11 20.16
N SER A 80 -7.51 -21.34 19.21
CA SER A 80 -7.71 -21.02 17.80
C SER A 80 -8.27 -22.24 17.08
N GLY A 81 -9.55 -22.54 17.32
CA GLY A 81 -10.35 -23.41 16.49
C GLY A 81 -10.79 -22.66 15.23
N VAL A 82 -10.13 -22.95 14.10
CA VAL A 82 -10.53 -22.50 12.77
C VAL A 82 -11.64 -23.41 12.29
N ASP A 83 -12.89 -23.03 12.51
CA ASP A 83 -14.02 -23.61 11.81
C ASP A 83 -14.20 -22.90 10.48
N LYS A 84 -13.84 -23.60 9.40
CA LYS A 84 -14.32 -23.33 8.05
C LYS A 84 -15.83 -23.57 8.05
N VAL A 85 -16.62 -22.50 7.93
CA VAL A 85 -18.03 -22.62 7.56
C VAL A 85 -18.12 -22.32 6.07
N ASP A 86 -18.23 -23.40 5.30
CA ASP A 86 -18.70 -23.36 3.92
C ASP A 86 -20.09 -22.75 3.90
N SER A 87 -20.26 -21.85 2.94
CA SER A 87 -21.54 -21.32 2.52
C SER A 87 -22.35 -22.43 1.88
N ASP A 88 -23.39 -22.89 2.55
CA ASP A 88 -24.52 -23.51 1.87
C ASP A 88 -25.83 -22.89 2.34
N VAL A 89 -26.62 -22.66 1.32
CA VAL A 89 -27.83 -21.88 1.24
C VAL A 89 -29.03 -22.81 1.50
N ASP A 90 -30.13 -22.18 1.88
CA ASP A 90 -31.50 -22.66 1.85
C ASP A 90 -32.05 -23.50 3.02
N ASN A 91 -32.97 -22.81 3.70
CA ASN A 91 -34.36 -23.18 3.86
C ASN A 91 -34.66 -24.25 4.92
N VAL A 92 -35.53 -23.90 5.88
CA VAL A 92 -36.65 -24.72 6.37
C VAL A 92 -37.39 -23.97 7.49
N ASP A 93 -38.71 -23.93 7.33
CA ASP A 93 -39.73 -23.56 8.30
C ASP A 93 -39.40 -23.99 9.73
N THR A 94 -39.48 -23.06 10.67
CA THR A 94 -39.56 -23.38 12.10
C THR A 94 -40.98 -23.15 12.58
N SER A 95 -41.74 -24.24 12.49
CA SER A 95 -43.02 -24.42 13.17
C SER A 95 -42.89 -24.21 14.68
N GLU A 96 -43.95 -23.64 15.22
CA GLU A 96 -44.26 -23.41 16.63
C GLU A 96 -43.88 -24.60 17.53
N VAL A 97 -43.06 -24.36 18.54
CA VAL A 97 -42.93 -25.24 19.71
C VAL A 97 -43.43 -24.47 20.92
N ILE A 98 -44.62 -24.87 21.35
CA ILE A 98 -45.28 -24.48 22.60
C ILE A 98 -44.50 -25.13 23.74
N GLU A 99 -43.75 -24.34 24.50
CA GLU A 99 -43.23 -24.77 25.81
C GLU A 99 -44.34 -24.60 26.86
N GLN A 100 -44.77 -25.72 27.44
CA GLN A 100 -45.67 -25.78 28.57
C GLN A 100 -44.90 -25.45 29.86
N GLU A 101 -45.33 -24.41 30.56
CA GLU A 101 -44.94 -24.12 31.95
C GLU A 101 -45.43 -25.22 32.91
N PRO A 102 -44.65 -25.48 33.98
CA PRO A 102 -45.26 -25.88 35.24
C PRO A 102 -44.82 -24.93 36.35
N VAL A 103 -45.69 -24.01 36.75
CA VAL A 103 -45.50 -23.27 38.01
C VAL A 103 -46.74 -23.35 38.90
N SER A 104 -46.42 -23.69 40.14
CA SER A 104 -47.25 -24.09 41.26
C SER A 104 -48.29 -23.07 41.70
N ILE A 105 -49.45 -23.61 42.03
CA ILE A 105 -50.49 -23.02 42.87
C ILE A 105 -49.89 -22.70 44.23
N LEU A 106 -50.04 -21.46 44.73
CA LEU A 106 -50.20 -21.18 46.17
C LEU A 106 -50.75 -19.78 46.46
N SER A 107 -51.79 -19.79 47.30
CA SER A 107 -52.26 -18.75 48.22
C SER A 107 -53.16 -17.61 47.70
N THR A 108 -54.42 -17.80 48.04
CA THR A 108 -55.48 -16.83 48.29
C THR A 108 -55.02 -15.67 49.18
N GLN A 109 -54.88 -14.47 48.62
CA GLN A 109 -55.09 -13.23 49.36
C GLN A 109 -55.66 -12.15 48.42
N LYS A 110 -56.98 -11.95 48.52
CA LYS A 110 -57.76 -10.98 47.76
C LYS A 110 -57.48 -9.57 48.34
N ARG A 111 -56.40 -8.93 47.90
CA ARG A 111 -56.28 -7.46 47.95
C ARG A 111 -56.92 -6.92 46.68
N LYS A 112 -57.93 -6.06 46.81
CA LYS A 112 -58.46 -5.26 45.70
C LYS A 112 -57.32 -4.33 45.25
N ILE A 113 -56.59 -4.75 44.22
CA ILE A 113 -55.65 -3.90 43.49
C ILE A 113 -56.52 -3.07 42.54
N ASP A 114 -56.33 -1.77 42.59
CA ASP A 114 -57.05 -0.79 41.77
C ASP A 114 -56.79 -1.09 40.28
N PRO A 115 -57.80 -1.44 39.46
CA PRO A 115 -57.61 -1.94 38.09
C PRO A 115 -56.90 -0.92 37.18
N GLY A 116 -56.92 0.36 37.52
CA GLY A 116 -56.17 1.39 36.79
C GLY A 116 -54.66 1.18 36.83
N ASN A 117 -54.10 0.68 37.94
CA ASN A 117 -52.65 0.59 38.12
C ASN A 117 -52.01 -0.55 37.32
N GLU A 118 -52.75 -1.64 37.06
CA GLU A 118 -52.29 -2.73 36.21
C GLU A 118 -52.25 -2.36 34.73
N ILE A 119 -53.19 -1.53 34.27
CA ILE A 119 -53.23 -1.04 32.88
C ILE A 119 -52.01 -0.15 32.59
N TYR A 120 -51.71 0.80 33.47
CA TYR A 120 -50.51 1.65 33.30
C TYR A 120 -49.22 0.85 33.35
N LYS A 121 -49.16 -0.17 34.22
CA LYS A 121 -47.98 -1.04 34.31
C LYS A 121 -47.79 -1.83 33.01
N LYS A 122 -48.86 -2.39 32.44
CA LYS A 122 -48.83 -3.09 31.14
C LYS A 122 -48.41 -2.17 30.00
N LEU A 123 -49.03 -0.99 29.91
CA LEU A 123 -48.68 0.00 28.88
C LEU A 123 -47.22 0.43 28.99
N TYR A 124 -46.71 0.63 30.21
CA TYR A 124 -45.30 0.97 30.43
C TYR A 124 -44.36 -0.16 30.02
N THR A 125 -44.70 -1.42 30.32
CA THR A 125 -43.89 -2.57 29.91
C THR A 125 -43.88 -2.75 28.40
N GLU A 126 -45.04 -2.63 27.75
CA GLU A 126 -45.16 -2.69 26.29
C GLU A 126 -44.35 -1.57 25.62
N LEU A 127 -44.47 -0.34 26.11
CA LEU A 127 -43.72 0.81 25.59
C LEU A 127 -42.21 0.61 25.75
N LYS A 128 -41.76 0.10 26.90
CA LYS A 128 -40.34 -0.17 27.17
C LYS A 128 -39.80 -1.26 26.24
N GLU A 129 -40.59 -2.29 26.01
CA GLU A 129 -40.24 -3.38 25.09
C GLU A 129 -40.16 -2.88 23.65
N GLU A 130 -41.14 -2.08 23.19
CA GLU A 130 -41.09 -1.46 21.87
C GLU A 130 -39.87 -0.55 21.71
N LEU A 131 -39.54 0.25 22.74
CA LEU A 131 -38.36 1.12 22.72
C LEU A 131 -37.08 0.28 22.58
N ASN A 132 -36.95 -0.82 23.32
CA ASN A 132 -35.81 -1.72 23.21
C ASN A 132 -35.68 -2.33 21.80
N ILE A 133 -36.78 -2.76 21.20
CA ILE A 133 -36.77 -3.31 19.82
C ILE A 133 -36.35 -2.23 18.81
N LYS A 134 -36.83 -0.98 18.97
CA LYS A 134 -36.43 0.13 18.10
C LYS A 134 -34.95 0.46 18.27
N GLN A 135 -34.44 0.45 19.50
CA GLN A 135 -33.03 0.67 19.82
C GLN A 135 -32.14 -0.41 19.18
N GLU A 136 -32.50 -1.68 19.31
CA GLU A 136 -31.79 -2.80 18.70
C GLU A 136 -31.76 -2.69 17.16
N ARG A 137 -32.90 -2.38 16.54
CA ARG A 137 -32.95 -2.14 15.08
C ARG A 137 -32.05 -0.99 14.64
N LEU A 138 -31.95 0.06 15.44
CA LEU A 138 -31.09 1.21 15.17
C LEU A 138 -29.62 0.82 15.28
N GLU A 139 -29.25 0.02 16.28
CA GLU A 139 -27.90 -0.50 16.45
C GLU A 139 -27.48 -1.42 15.29
N ILE A 140 -28.37 -2.32 14.85
CA ILE A 140 -28.14 -3.17 13.67
C ILE A 140 -27.99 -2.34 12.40
N ALA A 141 -28.84 -1.32 12.21
CA ALA A 141 -28.76 -0.43 11.06
C ALA A 141 -27.44 0.35 11.05
N ASN A 142 -27.04 0.92 12.19
CA ASN A 142 -25.76 1.62 12.33
C ASN A 142 -24.57 0.70 12.07
N TYR A 143 -24.61 -0.53 12.59
CA TYR A 143 -23.58 -1.52 12.32
C TYR A 143 -23.46 -1.82 10.82
N ARG A 144 -24.59 -2.01 10.13
CA ARG A 144 -24.62 -2.29 8.69
C ARG A 144 -24.16 -1.09 7.86
N VAL A 145 -24.51 0.14 8.26
CA VAL A 145 -23.97 1.37 7.65
C VAL A 145 -22.46 1.42 7.85
N GLY A 146 -21.94 1.13 9.05
CA GLY A 146 -20.50 1.09 9.30
C GLY A 146 -19.76 0.06 8.44
N GLN A 147 -20.36 -1.12 8.23
CA GLN A 147 -19.82 -2.14 7.31
C GLN A 147 -19.79 -1.64 5.85
N LEU A 148 -20.89 -1.04 5.39
CA LEU A 148 -20.98 -0.48 4.03
C LEU A 148 -20.00 0.69 3.83
N GLU A 149 -19.84 1.56 4.82
CA GLU A 149 -18.84 2.63 4.80
C GLU A 149 -17.42 2.08 4.71
N CYS A 150 -17.11 1.03 5.47
CA CYS A 150 -15.83 0.34 5.38
C CYS A 150 -15.62 -0.28 4.00
N GLN A 151 -16.66 -0.91 3.45
CA GLN A 151 -16.60 -1.51 2.11
C GLN A 151 -16.42 -0.44 1.03
N VAL A 152 -17.14 0.67 1.09
CA VAL A 152 -17.02 1.81 0.15
C VAL A 152 -15.65 2.47 0.26
N ARG A 153 -15.18 2.74 1.49
CA ARG A 153 -13.84 3.29 1.72
C ARG A 153 -12.74 2.39 1.16
N ASN A 154 -12.93 1.08 1.23
CA ASN A 154 -12.01 0.10 0.68
C ASN A 154 -12.24 -0.20 -0.82
N SER A 155 -13.38 0.17 -1.41
CA SER A 155 -13.70 -0.06 -2.82
C SER A 155 -13.38 1.13 -3.73
N VAL A 156 -13.18 2.33 -3.16
CA VAL A 156 -12.71 3.53 -3.89
C VAL A 156 -11.26 3.51 -4.43
N PRO A 157 -10.35 2.54 -4.15
CA PRO A 157 -9.03 2.50 -4.80
C PRO A 157 -9.00 2.03 -6.27
N MET A 158 -10.08 1.43 -6.80
CA MET A 158 -10.04 0.83 -8.16
C MET A 158 -10.02 1.89 -9.28
N LEU A 159 -10.79 2.96 -9.15
CA LEU A 159 -10.87 4.03 -10.16
C LEU A 159 -9.57 4.81 -10.26
N GLU A 160 -8.98 5.17 -9.12
CA GLU A 160 -7.68 5.84 -9.06
C GLU A 160 -6.57 4.93 -9.60
N TYR A 161 -6.56 3.65 -9.22
CA TYR A 161 -5.60 2.68 -9.73
C TYR A 161 -5.70 2.50 -11.25
N HIS A 162 -6.92 2.41 -11.79
CA HIS A 162 -7.12 2.33 -13.23
C HIS A 162 -6.64 3.59 -13.96
N LYS A 163 -6.91 4.77 -13.42
CA LYS A 163 -6.42 6.04 -13.98
C LYS A 163 -4.89 6.09 -13.96
N GLU A 164 -4.27 5.77 -12.83
CA GLU A 164 -2.80 5.78 -12.70
C GLU A 164 -2.16 4.71 -13.61
N SER A 165 -2.75 3.52 -13.71
CA SER A 165 -2.28 2.46 -14.61
C SER A 165 -2.40 2.88 -16.08
N TYR A 166 -3.48 3.58 -16.44
CA TYR A 166 -3.66 4.11 -17.79
C TYR A 166 -2.63 5.20 -18.12
N GLU A 167 -2.39 6.14 -17.21
CA GLU A 167 -1.36 7.18 -17.37
C GLU A 167 0.04 6.56 -17.51
N LYS A 168 0.37 5.56 -16.68
CA LYS A 168 1.63 4.80 -16.77
C LYS A 168 1.79 4.15 -18.14
N LYS A 169 0.78 3.41 -18.63
CA LYS A 169 0.81 2.78 -19.96
C LYS A 169 1.03 3.81 -21.07
N LYS A 170 0.33 4.95 -21.01
CA LYS A 170 0.52 6.03 -21.98
C LYS A 170 1.96 6.56 -21.97
N THR A 171 2.54 6.77 -20.79
CA THR A 171 3.95 7.20 -20.69
C THR A 171 4.92 6.16 -21.23
N GLU A 172 4.68 4.87 -20.95
CA GLU A 172 5.50 3.77 -21.49
C GLU A 172 5.44 3.71 -23.02
N GLU A 173 4.26 3.89 -23.61
CA GLU A 173 4.08 3.95 -25.07
C GLU A 173 4.82 5.14 -25.68
N THR A 174 4.74 6.32 -25.05
CA THR A 174 5.49 7.50 -25.52
C THR A 174 7.01 7.33 -25.41
N LEU A 175 7.50 6.64 -24.37
CA LEU A 175 8.92 6.36 -24.23
C LEU A 175 9.39 5.31 -25.25
N LYS A 176 8.59 4.27 -25.50
CA LYS A 176 8.89 3.27 -26.53
C LYS A 176 9.00 3.88 -27.91
N THR A 177 8.04 4.73 -28.29
CA THR A 177 8.07 5.45 -29.58
C THR A 177 9.30 6.35 -29.69
N GLN A 178 9.65 7.11 -28.65
CA GLN A 178 10.89 7.92 -28.64
C GLN A 178 12.17 7.08 -28.76
N ILE A 179 12.21 5.90 -28.13
CA ILE A 179 13.33 4.96 -28.27
C ILE A 179 13.41 4.43 -29.69
N GLU A 180 12.28 4.02 -30.29
CA GLU A 180 12.22 3.54 -31.66
C GLU A 180 12.66 4.62 -32.66
N GLU A 181 12.18 5.86 -32.51
CA GLU A 181 12.60 7.01 -33.31
C GLU A 181 14.11 7.28 -33.15
N SER A 182 14.63 7.27 -31.92
CA SER A 182 16.07 7.45 -31.67
C SER A 182 16.90 6.33 -32.29
N THR A 183 16.44 5.08 -32.21
CA THR A 183 17.17 3.93 -32.78
C THR A 183 17.16 3.95 -34.30
N THR A 184 16.05 4.36 -34.93
CA THR A 184 15.96 4.53 -36.38
C THR A 184 16.83 5.71 -36.83
N PHE A 185 16.84 6.81 -36.09
CA PHE A 185 17.74 7.93 -36.34
C PHE A 185 19.21 7.49 -36.27
N ILE A 186 19.63 6.79 -35.21
CA ILE A 186 20.99 6.25 -35.09
C ILE A 186 21.32 5.32 -36.27
N LYS A 187 20.41 4.43 -36.67
CA LYS A 187 20.60 3.56 -37.84
C LYS A 187 20.81 4.38 -39.12
N THR A 188 19.96 5.36 -39.41
CA THR A 188 20.12 6.21 -40.61
C THR A 188 21.43 7.00 -40.59
N LEU A 189 21.83 7.52 -39.44
CA LEU A 189 23.08 8.26 -39.26
C LEU A 189 24.30 7.35 -39.44
N SER A 190 24.23 6.12 -38.93
CA SER A 190 25.27 5.10 -39.13
C SER A 190 25.41 4.71 -40.61
N LEU A 191 24.31 4.61 -41.34
CA LEU A 191 24.34 4.34 -42.79
C LEU A 191 24.96 5.52 -43.54
N LYS A 192 24.54 6.75 -43.26
CA LYS A 192 25.13 7.97 -43.85
C LYS A 192 26.64 8.04 -43.59
N LEU A 193 27.09 7.73 -42.38
CA LEU A 193 28.52 7.67 -42.05
C LEU A 193 29.25 6.56 -42.83
N LYS A 194 28.67 5.37 -42.95
CA LYS A 194 29.24 4.28 -43.76
C LYS A 194 29.37 4.68 -45.23
N TYR A 195 28.35 5.31 -45.81
CA TYR A 195 28.41 5.83 -47.18
C TYR A 195 29.48 6.90 -47.34
N ALA A 196 29.60 7.85 -46.40
CA ALA A 196 30.65 8.86 -46.44
C ALA A 196 32.05 8.24 -46.36
N GLN A 197 32.25 7.25 -45.48
CA GLN A 197 33.51 6.51 -45.37
C GLN A 197 33.83 5.71 -46.65
N PHE A 198 32.82 5.07 -47.26
CA PHE A 198 32.98 4.32 -48.49
C PHE A 198 33.34 5.25 -49.66
N ASN A 199 32.64 6.37 -49.81
CA ASN A 199 32.96 7.39 -50.81
C ASN A 199 34.39 7.92 -50.62
N LYS A 200 34.80 8.21 -49.37
CA LYS A 200 36.18 8.64 -49.09
C LYS A 200 37.22 7.60 -49.53
N ARG A 201 36.94 6.30 -49.35
CA ARG A 201 37.81 5.22 -49.83
C ARG A 201 37.87 5.16 -51.35
N ILE A 202 36.72 5.30 -52.03
CA ILE A 202 36.66 5.33 -53.49
C ILE A 202 37.49 6.50 -54.04
N PHE A 203 37.32 7.71 -53.50
CA PHE A 203 38.10 8.87 -53.94
C PHE A 203 39.60 8.68 -53.73
N LEU A 204 40.03 8.04 -52.63
CA LEU A 204 41.43 7.73 -52.37
C LEU A 204 41.99 6.75 -53.41
N ILE A 205 41.24 5.69 -53.74
CA ILE A 205 41.63 4.72 -54.77
C ILE A 205 41.69 5.39 -56.14
N LEU A 206 40.69 6.18 -56.52
CA LEU A 206 40.67 6.92 -57.78
C LEU A 206 41.87 7.86 -57.90
N LEU A 207 42.17 8.61 -56.84
CA LEU A 207 43.33 9.50 -56.79
C LEU A 207 44.65 8.74 -56.94
N LEU A 208 44.77 7.56 -56.33
CA LEU A 208 45.94 6.70 -56.46
C LEU A 208 46.10 6.18 -57.90
N VAL A 209 45.00 5.78 -58.55
CA VAL A 209 45.00 5.35 -59.96
C VAL A 209 45.44 6.50 -60.88
N ILE A 210 44.90 7.70 -60.69
CA ILE A 210 45.28 8.89 -61.46
C ILE A 210 46.78 9.20 -61.27
N LEU A 211 47.29 9.12 -60.03
CA LEU A 211 48.69 9.34 -59.72
C LEU A 211 49.59 8.30 -60.40
N ALA A 212 49.18 7.03 -60.42
CA ALA A 212 49.90 5.95 -61.10
C ALA A 212 49.89 6.09 -62.64
N LEU A 213 48.89 6.79 -63.20
CA LEU A 213 48.78 7.04 -64.64
C LEU A 213 49.66 8.19 -65.14
N GLN A 214 50.09 9.09 -64.26
CA GLN A 214 50.97 10.23 -64.60
C GLN A 214 52.25 9.84 -65.36
N PRO A 215 53.07 8.85 -64.92
CA PRO A 215 54.30 8.49 -65.63
C PRO A 215 54.04 7.88 -67.01
N LEU A 216 52.90 7.20 -67.21
CA LEU A 216 52.52 6.65 -68.52
C LEU A 216 52.25 7.75 -69.55
N TRP A 217 51.62 8.85 -69.12
CA TRP A 217 51.38 10.00 -70.00
C TRP A 217 52.70 10.71 -70.36
N LEU A 218 53.63 10.82 -69.41
CA LEU A 218 54.96 11.36 -69.69
C LEU A 218 55.74 10.52 -70.70
N LEU A 219 55.66 9.18 -70.60
CA LEU A 219 56.27 8.28 -71.58
C LEU A 219 55.68 8.47 -72.98
N PHE A 220 54.36 8.55 -73.11
CA PHE A 220 53.70 8.74 -74.41
C PHE A 220 54.04 10.11 -75.04
N LEU A 221 54.20 11.16 -74.25
CA LEU A 221 54.52 12.49 -74.75
C LEU A 221 56.00 12.62 -75.16
N PHE A 222 56.90 11.84 -74.55
CA PHE A 222 58.34 11.91 -74.81
C PHE A 222 58.81 10.99 -75.95
N THR A 223 58.00 10.06 -76.44
CA THR A 223 58.36 9.26 -77.63
C THR A 223 58.26 10.13 -78.89
N PRO A 224 59.39 10.50 -79.55
CA PRO A 224 59.33 11.24 -80.80
C PRO A 224 58.66 10.36 -81.87
N TYR A 225 57.70 10.94 -82.57
CA TYR A 225 57.11 10.35 -83.76
C TYR A 225 58.17 10.41 -84.87
N GLU A 226 58.89 9.30 -85.08
CA GLU A 226 59.71 9.06 -86.28
C GLU A 226 58.86 8.55 -87.44
#